data_AF-A0A1F8TB99-F1
#
_entry.id   AF-A0A1F8TB99-F1
#
_cell.length_a   1.000
_cell.length_b   1.000
_cell.length_c   1.000
_cell.angle_alpha   90.00
_cell.angle_beta   90.00
_cell.angle_gamma   90.00
#
_symmetry.space_group_name_H-M   'P 1'
#
loop_
_entity.id
_entity.type
_entity.pdbx_description
1 polymer ?
#
loop_
_entity_poly.entity_id
_entity_poly.type
_entity_poly.pdbx_seq_one_letter_code
_entity_poly.pdbx_strand_id
1 'polypeptide(L)'
;MRIYDFFRRLFNRPKAPDSKNGKLSPEVLGKLMGQLEHTQDVELSCDEVLALLDQFAEAYLRGEDVARLLPLVQHHLDMCGDCQEEFEALLRILLAAPG
;
A
#
# COMPACT_ATOMS: atom_id res chain seq x y z
N MET A 1 -2.99 9.40 -20.49
CA MET A 1 -2.98 10.52 -19.51
C MET A 1 -1.91 10.20 -18.47
N ARG A 2 -1.03 11.08 -17.96
CA ARG A 2 -0.73 12.51 -18.16
C ARG A 2 0.74 12.72 -17.72
N ILE A 3 1.61 13.11 -18.66
CA ILE A 3 3.00 13.54 -18.40
C ILE A 3 3.06 14.73 -17.40
N TYR A 4 1.93 15.44 -17.24
CA TYR A 4 1.74 16.59 -16.35
C TYR A 4 1.87 16.28 -14.84
N ASP A 5 1.65 15.04 -14.41
CA ASP A 5 1.72 14.69 -12.98
C ASP A 5 3.16 14.64 -12.45
N PHE A 6 4.12 14.33 -13.33
CA PHE A 6 5.55 14.39 -13.03
C PHE A 6 6.04 15.83 -12.82
N PHE A 7 5.58 16.76 -13.67
CA PHE A 7 5.94 18.18 -13.55
C PHE A 7 5.30 18.84 -12.32
N ARG A 8 4.08 18.46 -11.93
CA ARG A 8 3.42 18.99 -10.71
C ARG A 8 4.16 18.62 -9.43
N ARG A 9 4.76 17.42 -9.38
CA ARG A 9 5.52 16.89 -8.23
C ARG A 9 6.87 17.61 -8.03
N LEU A 10 7.45 18.16 -9.09
CA LEU A 10 8.69 18.96 -9.02
C LEU A 10 8.44 20.38 -8.48
N PHE A 11 7.29 20.99 -8.79
CA PHE A 11 6.96 22.37 -8.37
C PHE A 11 6.31 22.48 -6.99
N ASN A 12 5.72 21.41 -6.45
CA ASN A 12 5.00 21.44 -5.17
C ASN A 12 5.75 20.72 -4.04
N ARG A 13 7.08 20.86 -4.01
CA ARG A 13 7.93 20.23 -2.99
C ARG A 13 7.89 21.08 -1.71
N PRO A 14 7.34 20.58 -0.58
CA PRO A 14 7.33 21.34 0.66
C PRO A 14 8.76 21.62 1.12
N LYS A 15 8.97 22.83 1.64
CA LYS A 15 10.27 23.31 2.13
C LYS A 15 10.82 22.32 3.16
N ALA A 16 12.03 21.82 2.95
CA ALA A 16 12.70 20.93 3.89
C ALA A 16 12.77 21.61 5.28
N PRO A 17 12.50 20.88 6.36
CA PRO A 17 12.55 21.45 7.71
C PRO A 17 13.97 21.94 8.02
N ASP A 18 14.06 23.13 8.60
CA ASP A 18 15.32 23.78 8.99
C ASP A 18 16.04 22.92 10.03
N SER A 19 17.14 22.28 9.62
CA SER A 19 17.98 21.47 10.48
C SER A 19 18.84 22.37 11.36
N LYS A 20 18.24 22.95 12.41
CA LYS A 20 18.98 23.55 13.51
C LYS A 20 18.69 22.78 14.80
N ASN A 21 19.73 22.04 15.21
CA ASN A 21 19.83 21.17 16.39
C ASN A 21 19.03 19.87 16.27
N GLY A 22 19.68 18.72 16.49
CA GLY A 22 19.13 17.37 16.43
C GLY A 22 18.09 17.05 17.52
N LYS A 23 17.13 17.96 17.76
CA LYS A 23 15.97 17.73 18.61
C LYS A 23 14.78 17.44 17.70
N LEU A 24 14.29 16.21 17.73
CA LEU A 24 13.03 15.84 17.08
C LEU A 24 11.89 16.61 17.78
N SER A 25 11.01 17.24 17.01
CA SER A 25 9.80 17.85 17.59
C SER A 25 8.87 16.76 18.12
N PRO A 26 8.02 17.05 19.13
CA PRO A 26 7.02 16.10 19.60
C PRO A 26 6.11 15.59 18.48
N GLU A 27 5.79 16.41 17.47
CA GLU A 27 4.98 15.95 16.33
C GLU A 27 5.74 14.96 15.44
N VAL A 28 7.03 15.20 15.20
CA VAL A 28 7.88 14.28 14.42
C VAL A 28 8.06 12.97 15.18
N LEU A 29 8.27 13.02 16.50
CA LEU A 29 8.36 11.84 17.34
C LEU A 29 7.07 11.02 17.33
N GLY A 30 5.91 11.67 17.46
CA GLY A 30 4.61 11.00 17.39
C GLY A 30 4.37 10.31 16.05
N LYS A 31 4.78 10.93 14.94
CA LYS A 31 4.71 10.30 13.61
C LYS A 31 5.62 9.08 13.51
N LEU A 32 6.86 9.18 13.99
CA LEU A 32 7.79 8.04 13.98
C LEU A 32 7.28 6.88 14.84
N MET A 33 6.69 7.15 16.00
CA MET A 33 6.07 6.13 16.84
C MET A 33 4.90 5.44 16.13
N GLY A 34 4.02 6.20 15.48
CA GLY A 34 2.92 5.62 14.69
C GLY A 34 3.43 4.76 13.52
N GLN A 35 4.55 5.12 12.90
CA GLN A 35 5.16 4.28 11.86
C GLN A 35 5.70 2.95 12.40
N LEU A 36 6.21 2.92 13.63
CA LEU A 36 6.67 1.68 14.27
C LEU A 36 5.50 0.74 14.58
N GLU A 37 4.32 1.27 14.92
CA GLU A 37 3.12 0.45 15.17
C GLU A 37 2.65 -0.33 13.95
N HIS A 38 3.04 0.11 12.75
CA HIS A 38 2.72 -0.57 11.50
C HIS A 38 3.79 -1.58 11.04
N THR A 39 4.88 -1.75 11.81
CA THR A 39 5.88 -2.79 11.51
C THR A 39 5.40 -4.13 12.05
N GLN A 40 5.70 -5.20 11.32
CA GLN A 40 5.35 -6.57 11.73
C GLN A 40 6.56 -7.50 11.60
N ASP A 41 6.57 -8.58 12.40
CA ASP A 41 7.70 -9.52 12.43
C ASP A 41 7.94 -10.20 11.08
N VAL A 42 6.88 -10.33 10.26
CA VAL A 42 6.94 -10.94 8.92
C VAL A 42 6.18 -10.04 7.95
N GLU A 43 6.87 -9.49 6.96
CA GLU A 43 6.31 -8.64 5.92
C GLU A 43 6.48 -9.31 4.55
N LEU A 44 5.46 -9.20 3.69
CA LEU A 44 5.59 -9.56 2.29
C LEU A 44 6.06 -8.35 1.49
N SER A 45 7.00 -8.58 0.58
CA SER A 45 7.33 -7.63 -0.48
C SER A 45 6.21 -7.54 -1.52
N CYS A 46 6.23 -6.48 -2.35
CA CYS A 46 5.27 -6.34 -3.44
C CYS A 46 5.29 -7.55 -4.39
N ASP A 47 6.47 -8.08 -4.72
CA ASP A 47 6.61 -9.23 -5.63
C ASP A 47 5.97 -10.51 -5.05
N GLU A 48 6.13 -10.74 -3.74
CA GLU A 48 5.51 -11.88 -3.05
C GLU A 48 3.99 -11.75 -2.97
N VAL A 49 3.48 -10.52 -2.79
CA VAL A 49 2.04 -10.24 -2.83
C VAL A 49 1.47 -10.46 -4.22
N LEU A 50 2.13 -9.93 -5.25
CA LEU A 50 1.70 -10.09 -6.65
C LEU A 50 1.66 -11.57 -7.07
N ALA A 51 2.58 -12.39 -6.54
CA ALA A 51 2.58 -13.84 -6.78
C ALA A 51 1.41 -14.60 -6.13
N LEU A 52 0.72 -13.99 -5.16
CA LEU A 52 -0.44 -14.57 -4.45
C LEU A 52 -1.77 -13.85 -4.79
N LEU A 53 -1.70 -12.78 -5.58
CA LEU A 53 -2.81 -11.85 -5.76
C LEU A 53 -3.99 -12.46 -6.54
N ASP A 54 -3.70 -13.41 -7.42
CA ASP A 54 -4.70 -14.20 -8.15
C ASP A 54 -5.56 -15.03 -7.19
N GLN A 55 -4.92 -15.80 -6.31
CA GLN A 55 -5.59 -16.62 -5.30
C GLN A 55 -6.38 -15.77 -4.32
N PHE A 56 -5.82 -14.64 -3.89
CA PHE A 56 -6.49 -13.68 -3.03
C PHE A 56 -7.76 -13.12 -3.71
N ALA A 57 -7.68 -12.71 -4.98
CA ALA A 57 -8.80 -12.16 -5.73
C ALA A 57 -9.92 -13.17 -5.96
N GLU A 58 -9.58 -14.41 -6.29
CA GLU A 58 -10.58 -15.46 -6.43
C GLU A 58 -11.28 -15.77 -5.10
N ALA A 59 -10.54 -15.89 -4.00
CA ALA A 59 -11.12 -16.10 -2.67
C ALA A 59 -12.03 -14.94 -2.26
N TYR A 60 -11.61 -13.70 -2.54
CA TYR A 60 -12.41 -12.50 -2.30
C TYR A 60 -13.73 -12.54 -3.09
N LEU A 61 -13.68 -12.90 -4.38
CA LEU A 61 -14.88 -12.99 -5.23
C LEU A 61 -15.82 -14.12 -4.82
N ARG A 62 -15.31 -15.20 -4.22
CA ARG A 62 -16.13 -16.26 -3.61
C ARG A 62 -16.78 -15.84 -2.28
N GLY A 63 -16.50 -14.64 -1.78
CA GLY A 63 -17.01 -14.13 -0.51
C GLY A 63 -16.34 -14.78 0.71
N GLU A 64 -15.14 -15.33 0.53
CA GLU A 64 -14.37 -15.89 1.64
C GLU A 64 -13.77 -14.77 2.50
N ASP A 65 -13.50 -15.08 3.77
CA ASP A 65 -12.81 -14.17 4.69
C ASP A 65 -11.31 -14.14 4.39
N VAL A 66 -10.94 -13.36 3.37
CA VAL A 66 -9.56 -13.24 2.89
C VAL A 66 -8.61 -12.61 3.91
N ALA A 67 -9.12 -11.74 4.80
CA ALA A 67 -8.34 -11.19 5.90
C ALA A 67 -7.92 -12.28 6.90
N ARG A 68 -8.73 -13.33 7.05
CA ARG A 68 -8.38 -14.51 7.86
C ARG A 68 -7.53 -15.53 7.10
N LEU A 69 -7.78 -15.72 5.80
CA LEU A 69 -7.09 -16.74 4.99
C LEU A 69 -5.68 -16.32 4.58
N LEU A 70 -5.50 -15.06 4.20
CA LEU A 70 -4.26 -14.49 3.69
C LEU A 70 -3.97 -13.14 4.40
N PRO A 71 -3.78 -13.15 5.73
CA PRO A 71 -3.66 -11.93 6.54
C PRO A 71 -2.49 -11.03 6.13
N LEU A 72 -1.36 -11.61 5.73
CA LEU A 72 -0.19 -10.85 5.31
C LEU A 72 -0.39 -10.16 3.94
N VAL A 73 -1.16 -10.78 3.05
CA VAL A 73 -1.55 -10.17 1.77
C VAL A 73 -2.50 -9.02 2.03
N GLN A 74 -3.54 -9.22 2.85
CA GLN A 74 -4.47 -8.17 3.26
C GLN A 74 -3.73 -6.98 3.87
N HIS A 75 -2.84 -7.22 4.83
CA HIS A 75 -2.07 -6.16 5.47
C HIS A 75 -1.22 -5.36 4.47
N HIS A 76 -0.55 -6.05 3.52
CA HIS A 76 0.23 -5.34 2.52
C HIS A 76 -0.66 -4.48 1.61
N LEU A 77 -1.82 -4.97 1.19
CA LEU A 77 -2.78 -4.20 0.40
C LEU A 77 -3.30 -2.96 1.15
N ASP A 78 -3.49 -3.06 2.47
CA ASP A 78 -3.89 -1.92 3.30
C ASP A 78 -2.80 -0.83 3.39
N MET A 79 -1.53 -1.22 3.23
CA MET A 79 -0.36 -0.34 3.38
C MET A 79 0.21 0.16 2.04
N CYS A 80 0.01 -0.59 0.96
CA CYS A 80 0.63 -0.36 -0.34
C CYS A 80 -0.41 0.00 -1.41
N GLY A 81 -0.52 1.29 -1.70
CA GLY A 81 -1.48 1.81 -2.70
C GLY A 81 -1.29 1.20 -4.10
N ASP A 82 -0.04 0.97 -4.53
CA ASP A 82 0.25 0.40 -5.84
C ASP A 82 -0.31 -1.04 -5.94
N CYS A 83 -0.08 -1.88 -4.93
CA CYS A 83 -0.61 -3.26 -4.94
C CYS A 83 -2.15 -3.29 -4.80
N GLN A 84 -2.74 -2.34 -4.06
CA GLN A 84 -4.19 -2.19 -3.98
C GLN A 84 -4.80 -1.82 -5.35
N GLU A 85 -4.15 -0.93 -6.11
CA GLU A 85 -4.59 -0.59 -7.47
C GLU A 85 -4.53 -1.81 -8.41
N GLU A 86 -3.47 -2.62 -8.34
CA GLU A 86 -3.35 -3.87 -9.10
C GLU A 86 -4.44 -4.88 -8.72
N PHE A 87 -4.75 -5.01 -7.43
CA PHE A 87 -5.84 -5.85 -6.95
C PHE A 87 -7.20 -5.43 -7.53
N GLU A 88 -7.53 -4.15 -7.46
CA GLU A 88 -8.78 -3.63 -8.01
C GLU A 88 -8.85 -3.78 -9.53
N ALA A 89 -7.72 -3.59 -10.23
CA ALA A 89 -7.64 -3.81 -11.67
C ALA A 89 -7.93 -5.28 -12.02
N LEU A 90 -7.34 -6.22 -11.27
CA LEU A 90 -7.61 -7.64 -11.44
C LEU A 90 -9.08 -7.98 -11.19
N LEU A 91 -9.70 -7.47 -10.13
CA LEU A 91 -11.12 -7.69 -9.85
C LEU A 91 -12.02 -7.19 -11.00
N ARG A 92 -11.72 -6.01 -11.57
CA ARG A 92 -12.47 -5.47 -12.72
C ARG A 92 -12.38 -6.40 -13.93
N ILE A 93 -11.21 -6.98 -14.19
CA ILE A 93 -11.00 -7.92 -15.29
C ILE A 93 -11.78 -9.22 -15.06
N LEU A 94 -11.65 -9.81 -13.87
CA LEU A 94 -12.33 -11.07 -13.52
C LEU A 94 -13.86 -10.95 -13.57
N LEU A 95 -14.41 -9.81 -13.14
CA LEU A 95 -15.85 -9.54 -13.19
C LEU A 95 -16.37 -9.24 -14.60
N ALA A 96 -15.50 -8.77 -15.51
CA ALA A 96 -15.87 -8.49 -16.90
C ALA A 96 -15.69 -9.72 -17.82
N ALA A 97 -14.91 -10.71 -17.39
CA ALA A 97 -14.70 -11.93 -18.15
C ALA A 97 -15.95 -12.84 -18.08
N PRO A 98 -16.46 -13.33 -19.23
CA PRO A 98 -17.44 -14.40 -19.20
C PRO A 98 -16.77 -15.68 -18.65
N GLY A 99 -17.41 -16.29 -17.66
CA GLY A 99 -16.98 -17.57 -17.08
C GLY A 99 -17.19 -18.76 -18.01
#